data_AF-A0A0Q4BCA6-F1
#
_entry.id   AF-A0A0Q4BCA6-F1
#
_cell.length_a   1.000
_cell.length_b   1.000
_cell.length_c   1.000
_cell.angle_alpha   90.00
_cell.angle_beta   90.00
_cell.angle_gamma   90.00
#
_symmetry.space_group_name_H-M   'P 1'
#
loop_
_entity.id
_entity.type
_entity.pdbx_description
1 polymer ?
#
loop_
_entity_poly.entity_id
_entity_poly.type
_entity_poly.pdbx_seq_one_letter_code
_entity_poly.pdbx_strand_id
1 'polypeptide(L)'
;MGRRTGYERAEAEQQQQAQQKELYEAQKQAATAQQQLQQSQAQPAQQAEAPSGGGNVTAELQRLAELRQSGALTDEEFAAAKRKLLGV
;
A
#
# COMPACT_ATOMS: atom_id res chain seq x y z
N MET A 1 -14.64 42.75 -39.13
CA MET A 1 -14.86 41.60 -38.22
C MET A 1 -13.63 40.70 -38.31
N GLY A 2 -12.73 40.70 -37.32
CA GLY A 2 -11.50 39.88 -37.41
C GLY A 2 -10.75 39.67 -36.10
N ARG A 3 -11.34 40.08 -34.96
CA ARG A 3 -10.72 39.97 -33.63
C ARG A 3 -11.32 38.86 -32.75
N ARG A 4 -12.36 38.16 -33.20
CA ARG A 4 -13.07 37.15 -32.38
C ARG A 4 -12.45 35.75 -32.49
N THR A 5 -11.97 35.40 -33.68
CA THR A 5 -11.40 34.08 -34.02
C THR A 5 -10.08 33.75 -33.33
N GLY A 6 -9.33 34.74 -32.83
CA GLY A 6 -8.07 34.52 -32.12
C GLY A 6 -8.27 33.98 -30.69
N TYR A 7 -9.38 34.35 -30.04
CA TYR A 7 -9.68 33.93 -28.67
C TYR A 7 -10.13 32.46 -28.63
N GLU A 8 -10.96 32.04 -29.58
CA GLU A 8 -11.42 30.64 -29.71
C GLU A 8 -10.27 29.64 -29.91
N ARG A 9 -9.20 30.05 -30.62
CA ARG A 9 -8.02 29.19 -30.82
C ARG A 9 -7.17 29.05 -29.56
N ALA A 10 -6.98 30.15 -28.83
CA ALA A 10 -6.24 30.13 -27.57
C ALA A 10 -6.95 29.27 -26.50
N GLU A 11 -8.28 29.30 -26.45
CA GLU A 11 -9.08 28.44 -25.57
C GLU A 11 -8.98 26.96 -25.97
N ALA A 12 -9.01 26.65 -27.26
CA ALA A 12 -8.84 25.27 -27.75
C ALA A 12 -7.45 24.70 -27.44
N GLU A 13 -6.39 25.50 -27.59
CA GLU A 13 -5.02 25.11 -27.22
C GLU A 13 -4.86 24.91 -25.72
N GLN A 14 -5.48 25.77 -24.90
CA GLN A 14 -5.48 25.61 -23.45
C GLN A 14 -6.23 24.35 -23.01
N GLN A 15 -7.39 24.05 -23.62
CA GLN A 15 -8.14 22.82 -23.35
C GLN A 15 -7.34 21.56 -23.70
N GLN A 16 -6.64 21.56 -24.84
CA GLN A 16 -5.80 20.42 -25.22
C GLN A 16 -4.63 20.21 -24.26
N GLN A 17 -4.02 21.28 -23.74
CA GLN A 17 -2.96 21.15 -22.72
C GLN A 17 -3.51 20.64 -21.39
N ALA A 18 -4.68 21.12 -20.96
CA ALA A 18 -5.32 20.65 -19.73
C ALA A 18 -5.61 19.14 -19.80
N GLN A 19 -6.21 18.67 -20.90
CA GLN A 19 -6.46 17.24 -21.11
C GLN A 19 -5.19 16.39 -21.08
N GLN A 20 -4.12 16.85 -21.74
CA GLN A 20 -2.84 16.13 -21.71
C GLN A 20 -2.26 16.05 -20.31
N LYS A 21 -2.36 17.12 -19.52
CA LYS A 21 -1.93 17.13 -18.12
C LYS A 21 -2.72 16.14 -17.26
N GLU A 22 -4.05 16.15 -17.38
CA GLU A 22 -4.91 15.22 -16.65
C GLU A 22 -4.59 13.75 -16.97
N LEU A 23 -4.42 13.43 -18.26
CA LEU A 23 -4.03 12.08 -18.68
C LEU A 23 -2.67 11.67 -18.12
N TYR A 24 -1.70 12.60 -18.09
CA TYR A 24 -0.38 12.36 -17.53
C TYR A 24 -0.43 12.13 -16.02
N GLU A 25 -1.17 12.96 -15.27
CA GLU A 25 -1.36 12.80 -13.83
C GLU A 25 -2.10 11.52 -13.48
N ALA A 26 -3.15 11.17 -14.22
CA ALA A 26 -3.90 9.93 -14.05
C ALA A 26 -3.00 8.70 -14.27
N GLN A 27 -2.18 8.72 -15.32
CA GLN A 27 -1.21 7.65 -15.57
C GLN A 27 -0.18 7.54 -14.43
N LYS A 28 0.29 8.68 -13.92
CA LYS A 28 1.25 8.73 -12.82
C LYS A 28 0.65 8.16 -11.52
N GLN A 29 -0.58 8.53 -11.19
CA GLN A 29 -1.30 7.97 -10.03
C GLN A 29 -1.50 6.46 -10.16
N ALA A 30 -1.90 5.98 -11.34
CA ALA A 30 -2.07 4.55 -11.58
C ALA A 30 -0.77 3.77 -11.41
N ALA A 31 0.36 4.31 -11.89
CA ALA A 31 1.68 3.70 -11.72
C ALA A 31 2.11 3.65 -10.24
N THR A 32 1.91 4.73 -9.49
CA THR A 32 2.23 4.76 -8.05
C THR A 32 1.37 3.79 -7.25
N ALA A 33 0.07 3.70 -7.54
CA ALA A 33 -0.84 2.77 -6.87
C ALA A 33 -0.44 1.30 -7.12
N GLN A 34 -0.04 0.96 -8.34
CA GLN A 34 0.39 -0.41 -8.66
C GLN A 34 1.70 -0.79 -7.94
N GLN A 35 2.65 0.15 -7.83
CA GLN A 35 3.91 -0.07 -7.12
C GLN A 35 3.70 -0.26 -5.61
N GLN A 36 2.74 0.47 -5.02
CA GLN A 36 2.40 0.33 -3.61
C GLN A 36 1.77 -1.03 -3.31
N LEU A 37 0.88 -1.52 -4.18
CA LEU A 37 0.27 -2.85 -4.05
C LEU A 37 1.30 -3.99 -4.14
N GLN A 38 2.29 -3.90 -5.03
CA GLN A 38 3.35 -4.90 -5.12
C GLN A 38 4.30 -4.89 -3.92
N GLN A 39 4.57 -3.72 -3.33
CA GLN A 39 5.37 -3.65 -2.11
C GLN A 39 4.62 -4.20 -0.88
N SER A 40 3.29 -4.08 -0.85
CA SER A 40 2.45 -4.71 0.19
C SER A 40 2.28 -6.23 0.00
N GLN A 41 2.49 -6.77 -1.20
CA GLN A 41 2.41 -8.21 -1.47
C GLN A 41 3.78 -8.92 -1.43
N ALA A 42 4.88 -8.17 -1.41
CA ALA A 42 6.23 -8.70 -1.18
C ALA A 42 6.55 -8.92 0.31
N GLN A 43 5.53 -9.30 1.10
CA GLN A 43 5.81 -10.09 2.29
C GLN A 43 6.01 -11.52 1.83
N PRO A 44 7.20 -12.11 2.04
CA PRO A 44 7.34 -13.54 1.81
C PRO A 44 6.33 -14.23 2.72
N ALA A 45 5.38 -14.94 2.11
CA ALA A 45 4.73 -16.06 2.77
C ALA A 45 5.85 -17.05 3.10
N GLN A 46 6.47 -16.83 4.27
CA GLN A 46 7.42 -17.74 4.85
C GLN A 46 6.68 -19.07 5.00
N GLN A 47 7.27 -20.06 4.34
CA GLN A 47 6.77 -21.40 4.23
C GLN A 47 6.31 -21.86 5.61
N ALA A 48 5.07 -22.35 5.68
CA ALA A 48 4.55 -23.04 6.85
C ALA A 48 5.36 -24.34 7.02
N GLU A 49 6.52 -24.23 7.65
CA GLU A 49 7.28 -25.36 8.15
C GLU A 49 6.58 -25.86 9.41
N ALA A 50 6.09 -27.10 9.33
CA ALA A 50 5.43 -27.80 10.42
C ALA A 50 6.32 -27.82 11.69
N PRO A 51 5.73 -27.71 12.89
CA PRO A 51 6.48 -27.36 14.10
C PRO A 51 7.35 -28.53 14.56
N SER A 52 8.67 -28.36 14.44
CA SER A 52 9.66 -29.18 15.13
C SER A 52 10.11 -28.47 16.41
N GLY A 53 9.44 -28.80 17.52
CA GLY A 53 9.98 -29.03 18.88
C GLY A 53 10.75 -27.95 19.66
N GLY A 54 11.36 -26.94 19.03
CA GLY A 54 12.15 -25.88 19.71
C GLY A 54 11.70 -24.45 19.41
N GLY A 55 10.72 -24.29 18.51
CA GLY A 55 10.29 -23.02 17.95
C GLY A 55 9.02 -22.43 18.56
N ASN A 56 8.44 -22.98 19.64
CA ASN A 56 7.10 -22.60 20.09
C ASN A 56 6.94 -21.10 20.40
N VAL A 57 7.89 -20.49 21.12
CA VAL A 57 7.81 -19.06 21.44
C VAL A 57 8.01 -18.21 20.19
N THR A 58 9.05 -18.48 19.39
CA THR A 58 9.33 -17.71 18.17
C THR A 58 8.21 -17.86 17.12
N ALA A 59 7.63 -19.06 16.98
CA ALA A 59 6.50 -19.33 16.10
C ALA A 59 5.23 -18.62 16.57
N GLU A 60 4.94 -18.63 17.88
CA GLU A 60 3.82 -17.86 18.45
C GLU A 60 4.03 -16.34 18.29
N LEU A 61 5.27 -15.84 18.44
CA LEU A 61 5.60 -14.44 18.16
C LEU A 61 5.36 -14.06 16.70
N GLN A 62 5.71 -14.94 15.76
CA GLN A 62 5.49 -14.73 14.34
C GLN A 62 3.99 -14.71 14.02
N ARG A 63 3.22 -15.64 14.59
CA ARG A 63 1.76 -15.70 14.45
C ARG A 63 1.07 -14.43 14.99
N LEU A 64 1.52 -13.95 16.16
CA LEU A 64 1.03 -12.68 16.72
C LEU A 64 1.36 -11.48 15.81
N ALA A 65 2.51 -11.49 15.13
CA ALA A 65 2.91 -10.42 14.22
C ALA A 65 2.07 -10.42 12.94
N GLU A 66 1.77 -11.60 12.38
CA GLU A 66 0.87 -11.76 11.23
C GLU A 66 -0.55 -11.28 11.55
N LEU A 67 -1.06 -11.59 12.75
CA LEU A 67 -2.38 -11.13 13.21
C LEU A 67 -2.43 -9.61 13.39
N ARG A 68 -1.37 -8.98 13.93
CA ARG A 68 -1.24 -7.52 13.99
C ARG A 68 -1.23 -6.90 12.60
N GLN A 69 -0.45 -7.47 11.68
CA GLN A 69 -0.31 -6.95 10.32
C GLN A 69 -1.60 -7.10 9.49
N SER A 70 -2.39 -8.13 9.77
CA SER A 70 -3.72 -8.32 9.20
C SER A 70 -4.79 -7.41 9.82
N GLY A 71 -4.42 -6.60 10.83
CA GLY A 71 -5.36 -5.75 11.57
C GLY A 71 -6.29 -6.50 12.52
N ALA A 72 -6.05 -7.81 12.74
CA ALA A 72 -6.82 -8.63 13.68
C ALA A 72 -6.44 -8.36 15.15
N LEU A 73 -5.25 -7.80 15.39
CA LEU A 73 -4.78 -7.35 16.70
C LEU A 73 -4.27 -5.92 16.61
N THR A 74 -4.54 -5.12 17.64
CA THR A 74 -3.94 -3.79 17.82
C THR A 74 -2.53 -3.92 18.41
N ASP A 75 -1.72 -2.87 18.32
CA ASP A 75 -0.36 -2.85 18.91
C ASP A 75 -0.36 -3.13 20.42
N GLU A 76 -1.38 -2.64 21.14
CA GLU A 76 -1.57 -2.91 22.57
C GLU A 76 -1.83 -4.39 22.84
N GLU A 77 -2.73 -5.02 22.09
CA GLU A 77 -3.07 -6.44 22.22
C GLU A 77 -1.87 -7.34 21.86
N PHE A 78 -1.12 -6.95 20.82
CA PHE A 78 0.12 -7.64 20.44
C PHE A 78 1.17 -7.59 21.56
N ALA A 79 1.38 -6.42 22.17
CA ALA A 79 2.32 -6.26 23.27
C ALA A 79 1.91 -7.06 24.52
N ALA A 80 0.62 -7.08 24.86
CA ALA A 80 0.10 -7.87 25.97
C ALA A 80 0.27 -9.38 25.75
N ALA A 81 -0.04 -9.87 24.54
CA ALA A 81 0.16 -11.27 24.18
C ALA A 81 1.65 -11.67 24.21
N LYS A 82 2.54 -10.79 23.75
CA LYS A 82 4.00 -10.96 23.82
C LYS A 82 4.51 -11.14 25.26
N ARG A 83 4.07 -10.27 26.17
CA ARG A 83 4.44 -10.33 27.59
C ARG A 83 3.94 -11.62 28.23
N LYS A 84 2.69 -11.98 27.96
CA LYS A 84 2.08 -13.23 28.43
C LYS A 84 2.82 -14.47 27.92
N LEU A 85 3.28 -14.44 26.67
CA LEU A 85 4.07 -15.51 26.05
C LEU A 85 5.48 -15.61 26.65
N LEU A 86 6.11 -14.47 26.96
CA LEU A 86 7.47 -14.39 27.52
C LEU A 86 7.51 -14.53 29.05
N GLY A 87 6.36 -14.50 29.73
CA GLY A 87 6.26 -14.62 31.19
C GLY A 87 6.80 -13.40 31.95
N VAL A 88 6.79 -12.21 31.33
CA VAL A 88 7.33 -10.95 31.88
C VAL A 88 6.27 -9.92 32.20
#